data_AF-A0A2N9LX37-F1
#
_entry.id   AF-A0A2N9LX37-F1
#
_cell.length_a   1.000
_cell.length_b   1.000
_cell.length_c   1.000
_cell.angle_alpha   90.00
_cell.angle_beta   90.00
_cell.angle_gamma   90.00
#
_symmetry.space_group_name_H-M   'P 1'
#
loop_
_entity.id
_entity.type
_entity.pdbx_description
1 polymer ?
#
loop_
_entity_poly.entity_id
_entity_poly.type
_entity_poly.pdbx_seq_one_letter_code
_entity_poly.pdbx_strand_id
1 'polypeptide(L)'
;MNFSKHHFLIGNKKAKDPLPDDAATLADGKEAFSHYCVACHGMDGQNTGVPFANHISPPIPSLASRDVQSYTDGQLKWILDNGIWPSGMPGSKDTLSDDELWSIIRYLRHLPPAGSQGVPDMYTH
;
A
#
# COMPACT_ATOMS: atom_id res chain seq x y z
N MET A 1 20.48 9.35 -1.72
CA MET A 1 20.79 9.24 -0.29
C MET A 1 20.04 8.04 0.32
N ASN A 2 20.79 7.00 0.68
CA ASN A 2 20.51 5.89 1.64
C ASN A 2 19.11 5.27 1.77
N PHE A 3 18.70 4.51 0.74
CA PHE A 3 17.71 3.42 0.84
C PHE A 3 17.95 2.46 2.02
N SER A 4 19.22 2.27 2.40
CA SER A 4 19.59 1.35 3.47
C SER A 4 19.08 1.75 4.86
N LYS A 5 18.78 3.04 5.12
CA LYS A 5 18.33 3.47 6.45
C LYS A 5 16.86 3.14 6.73
N HIS A 6 16.02 2.99 5.70
CA HIS A 6 14.58 2.70 5.89
C HIS A 6 14.33 1.24 6.29
N HIS A 7 15.15 0.30 5.83
CA HIS A 7 15.01 -1.11 6.18
C HIS A 7 15.24 -1.44 7.66
N PHE A 8 16.07 -0.67 8.37
CA PHE A 8 16.44 -0.97 9.76
C PHE A 8 15.35 -0.63 10.80
N LEU A 9 14.32 0.13 10.42
CA LEU A 9 13.25 0.55 11.33
C LEU A 9 11.93 -0.19 11.11
N ILE A 10 11.80 -0.95 10.01
CA ILE A 10 10.57 -1.67 9.68
C ILE A 10 10.52 -2.99 10.45
N GLY A 11 9.62 -3.07 11.42
CA GLY A 11 9.45 -4.19 12.33
C GLY A 11 8.64 -5.35 11.75
N ASN A 12 8.28 -6.29 12.64
CA ASN A 12 7.30 -7.34 12.42
C ASN A 12 7.58 -8.35 11.28
N LYS A 13 8.86 -8.51 10.88
CA LYS A 13 9.27 -9.41 9.78
C LYS A 13 8.75 -10.86 9.87
N LYS A 14 8.52 -11.37 11.08
CA LYS A 14 8.10 -12.75 11.33
C LYS A 14 6.59 -12.96 11.31
N ALA A 15 5.79 -11.90 11.39
CA ALA A 15 4.33 -12.06 11.34
C ALA A 15 3.90 -12.62 9.98
N LYS A 16 2.83 -13.41 10.05
CA LYS A 16 2.21 -14.06 8.91
C LYS A 16 0.79 -13.55 8.80
N ASP A 17 0.38 -13.31 7.57
CA ASP A 17 -0.99 -12.96 7.25
C ASP A 17 -1.91 -14.13 7.67
N PRO A 18 -2.86 -13.89 8.59
CA PRO A 18 -3.75 -14.93 9.11
C PRO A 18 -4.94 -15.22 8.19
N LEU A 19 -5.22 -14.36 7.22
CA LEU A 19 -6.39 -14.48 6.34
C LEU A 19 -6.17 -15.53 5.25
N PRO A 20 -7.24 -16.20 4.77
CA PRO A 20 -7.14 -17.14 3.67
C PRO A 20 -6.74 -16.43 2.36
N ASP A 21 -6.08 -17.17 1.49
CA ASP A 21 -5.72 -16.68 0.14
C ASP A 21 -6.85 -17.06 -0.83
N ASP A 22 -7.95 -16.31 -0.78
CA ASP A 22 -9.14 -16.53 -1.59
C ASP A 22 -9.69 -15.25 -2.23
N ALA A 23 -10.63 -15.44 -3.16
CA ALA A 23 -11.22 -14.33 -3.92
C ALA A 23 -12.02 -13.36 -3.05
N ALA A 24 -12.59 -13.82 -1.93
CA ALA A 24 -13.33 -12.98 -1.01
C ALA A 24 -12.38 -12.02 -0.29
N THR A 25 -11.30 -12.54 0.30
CA THR A 25 -10.26 -11.76 0.97
C THR A 25 -9.61 -10.76 0.01
N LEU A 26 -9.40 -11.16 -1.25
CA LEU A 26 -8.88 -10.27 -2.27
C LEU A 26 -9.86 -9.13 -2.61
N ALA A 27 -11.16 -9.42 -2.66
CA ALA A 27 -12.19 -8.41 -2.91
C ALA A 27 -12.29 -7.41 -1.76
N ASP A 28 -12.29 -7.89 -0.52
CA ASP A 28 -12.32 -7.06 0.69
C ASP A 28 -11.09 -6.14 0.73
N GLY A 29 -9.91 -6.69 0.42
CA GLY A 29 -8.67 -5.93 0.36
C GLY A 29 -8.67 -4.85 -0.71
N LYS A 30 -9.25 -5.14 -1.89
CA LYS A 30 -9.42 -4.16 -2.95
C LYS A 30 -10.36 -3.03 -2.52
N GLU A 31 -11.47 -3.36 -1.85
CA GLU A 31 -12.42 -2.37 -1.34
C GLU A 31 -11.76 -1.45 -0.31
N ALA A 32 -11.13 -2.01 0.73
CA ALA A 32 -10.44 -1.24 1.76
C ALA A 32 -9.32 -0.35 1.17
N PHE A 33 -8.53 -0.89 0.23
CA PHE A 33 -7.51 -0.13 -0.49
C PHE A 33 -8.12 1.04 -1.29
N SER A 34 -9.27 0.82 -1.93
CA SER A 34 -9.97 1.85 -2.71
C SER A 34 -10.55 2.99 -1.86
N HIS A 35 -10.76 2.77 -0.57
CA HIS A 35 -11.26 3.82 0.32
C HIS A 35 -10.14 4.63 0.97
N TYR A 36 -9.00 3.99 1.30
CA TYR A 36 -7.97 4.62 2.12
C TYR A 36 -6.66 4.91 1.37
N CYS A 37 -6.22 4.01 0.49
CA CYS A 37 -4.89 4.07 -0.11
C CYS A 37 -4.87 4.72 -1.51
N VAL A 38 -6.00 4.65 -2.23
CA VAL A 38 -6.13 5.08 -3.64
C VAL A 38 -5.73 6.54 -3.86
N ALA A 39 -5.96 7.41 -2.87
CA ALA A 39 -5.65 8.85 -2.93
C ALA A 39 -4.22 9.10 -3.38
N CYS A 40 -3.29 8.32 -2.83
CA CYS A 40 -1.86 8.48 -3.10
C CYS A 40 -1.34 7.44 -4.08
N HIS A 41 -1.84 6.20 -3.98
CA HIS A 41 -1.27 5.07 -4.71
C HIS A 41 -1.98 4.73 -6.02
N GLY A 42 -3.11 5.38 -6.34
CA GLY A 42 -3.94 5.03 -7.51
C GLY A 42 -4.56 3.64 -7.39
N MET A 43 -5.58 3.33 -8.19
CA MET A 43 -6.29 2.04 -8.09
C MET A 43 -5.42 0.84 -8.49
N ASP A 44 -4.37 1.08 -9.28
CA ASP A 44 -3.39 0.08 -9.67
C ASP A 44 -2.20 -0.04 -8.71
N GLY A 45 -2.17 0.74 -7.62
CA GLY A 45 -1.06 0.76 -6.67
C GLY A 45 0.23 1.36 -7.22
N GLN A 46 0.19 2.01 -8.38
CA GLN A 46 1.35 2.51 -9.11
C GLN A 46 1.33 4.02 -9.30
N ASN A 47 0.49 4.72 -8.53
CA ASN A 47 0.25 6.17 -8.54
C ASN A 47 -0.25 6.75 -9.87
N THR A 48 -0.76 5.90 -10.76
CA THR A 48 -1.32 6.32 -12.05
C THR A 48 -2.43 7.35 -11.85
N GLY A 49 -2.30 8.49 -12.56
CA GLY A 49 -3.32 9.54 -12.56
C GLY A 49 -3.40 10.39 -11.29
N VAL A 50 -2.54 10.15 -10.29
CA VAL A 50 -2.52 10.94 -9.06
C VAL A 50 -1.77 12.25 -9.29
N PRO A 51 -2.44 13.42 -9.27
CA PRO A 51 -1.87 14.68 -9.77
C PRO A 51 -0.69 15.21 -8.95
N PHE A 52 -0.62 14.85 -7.67
CA PHE A 52 0.44 15.30 -6.75
C PHE A 52 1.55 14.27 -6.53
N ALA A 53 1.50 13.09 -7.16
CA ALA A 53 2.45 12.00 -6.88
C ALA A 53 3.92 12.41 -7.06
N ASN A 54 4.19 13.30 -8.02
CA ASN A 54 5.53 13.83 -8.30
C ASN A 54 5.92 15.07 -7.47
N HIS A 55 5.02 15.58 -6.62
CA HIS A 55 5.22 16.78 -5.80
C HIS A 55 5.43 16.47 -4.32
N ILE A 56 5.40 15.19 -3.92
CA ILE A 56 5.67 14.73 -2.56
C ILE A 56 7.12 14.20 -2.45
N SER A 57 7.75 14.45 -1.31
CA SER A 57 9.08 13.93 -0.97
C SER A 57 9.03 13.10 0.32
N PRO A 58 9.50 11.83 0.32
CA PRO A 58 9.94 11.07 -0.84
C PRO A 58 8.80 10.80 -1.85
N PRO A 59 9.13 10.52 -3.13
CA PRO A 59 8.13 10.15 -4.13
C PRO A 59 7.32 8.93 -3.70
N ILE A 60 6.05 8.88 -4.11
CA ILE A 60 5.17 7.74 -3.85
C ILE A 60 5.71 6.55 -4.66
N PRO A 61 6.13 5.44 -4.02
CA PRO A 61 6.67 4.31 -4.75
C PRO A 61 5.56 3.57 -5.50
N SER A 62 5.93 2.92 -6.61
CA SER A 62 5.12 1.84 -7.16
C SER A 62 5.08 0.69 -6.16
N LEU A 63 3.87 0.29 -5.73
CA LEU A 63 3.68 -0.82 -4.81
C LEU A 63 4.00 -2.18 -5.46
N ALA A 64 3.97 -2.25 -6.80
CA ALA A 64 4.42 -3.40 -7.58
C ALA A 64 5.95 -3.47 -7.76
N SER A 65 6.70 -2.45 -7.32
CA SER A 65 8.16 -2.44 -7.46
C SER A 65 8.82 -3.57 -6.67
N ARG A 66 9.96 -4.08 -7.15
CA ARG A 66 10.73 -5.14 -6.48
C ARG A 66 11.07 -4.76 -5.04
N ASP A 67 11.40 -3.50 -4.79
CA ASP A 67 11.80 -3.05 -3.45
C ASP A 67 10.63 -3.14 -2.47
N VAL A 68 9.43 -2.69 -2.85
CA VAL A 68 8.22 -2.83 -2.02
C VAL A 68 7.82 -4.30 -1.88
N GLN A 69 7.82 -5.06 -2.98
CA GLN A 69 7.43 -6.46 -2.96
C GLN A 69 8.41 -7.36 -2.18
N SER A 70 9.65 -6.90 -1.95
CA SER A 70 10.65 -7.62 -1.15
C SER A 70 10.37 -7.61 0.35
N TYR A 71 9.51 -6.71 0.85
CA TYR A 71 9.04 -6.74 2.23
C TYR A 71 8.20 -7.99 2.50
N THR A 72 8.33 -8.56 3.70
CA THR A 72 7.40 -9.62 4.14
C THR A 72 6.03 -9.03 4.45
N ASP A 73 4.98 -9.86 4.48
CA ASP A 73 3.61 -9.39 4.77
C ASP A 73 3.55 -8.69 6.14
N GLY A 74 4.23 -9.24 7.16
CA GLY A 74 4.34 -8.58 8.46
C GLY A 74 5.03 -7.22 8.42
N GLN A 75 6.02 -7.02 7.54
CA GLN A 75 6.66 -5.71 7.34
C GLN A 75 5.71 -4.73 6.65
N LEU A 76 4.97 -5.17 5.63
CA LEU A 76 3.94 -4.35 4.99
C LEU A 76 2.87 -3.95 6.01
N LYS A 77 2.42 -4.88 6.87
CA LYS A 77 1.49 -4.60 7.96
C LYS A 77 2.04 -3.55 8.92
N TRP A 78 3.29 -3.68 9.33
CA TRP A 78 3.94 -2.69 10.20
C TRP A 78 3.98 -1.30 9.56
N ILE A 79 4.25 -1.22 8.25
CA ILE A 79 4.22 0.04 7.51
C ILE A 79 2.80 0.61 7.48
N LEU A 80 1.78 -0.20 7.18
CA LEU A 80 0.39 0.26 7.20
C LEU A 80 -0.04 0.73 8.58
N ASP A 81 0.38 0.05 9.64
CA ASP A 81 0.04 0.41 11.02
C ASP A 81 0.63 1.76 11.44
N ASN A 82 1.90 2.02 11.08
CA ASN A 82 2.68 3.12 11.62
C ASN A 82 2.89 4.28 10.62
N GLY A 83 2.62 4.06 9.34
CA GLY A 83 3.03 4.96 8.28
C GLY A 83 4.55 4.99 8.11
N ILE A 84 5.03 6.00 7.38
CA ILE A 84 6.46 6.21 7.16
C ILE A 84 6.80 7.66 7.50
N TRP A 85 7.45 7.90 8.64
CA TRP A 85 7.95 9.24 8.99
C TRP A 85 9.39 9.44 8.48
N PRO A 86 9.77 10.62 7.93
CA PRO A 86 8.99 11.86 7.79
C PRO A 86 8.28 12.00 6.42
N SER A 87 7.82 10.90 5.80
CA SER A 87 7.06 10.97 4.55
C SER A 87 5.61 11.39 4.78
N GLY A 88 4.87 11.61 3.68
CA GLY A 88 3.42 11.86 3.72
C GLY A 88 2.55 10.61 3.94
N MET A 89 3.12 9.42 4.13
CA MET A 89 2.35 8.18 4.35
C MET A 89 1.90 8.08 5.83
N PRO A 90 0.60 8.23 6.14
CA PRO A 90 0.09 8.11 7.51
C PRO A 90 0.01 6.65 7.95
N GLY A 91 -0.06 6.43 9.27
CA GLY A 91 -0.46 5.16 9.84
C GLY A 91 -1.97 4.97 9.79
N SER A 92 -2.40 3.74 9.58
CA SER A 92 -3.78 3.36 9.31
C SER A 92 -4.42 2.53 10.43
N LYS A 93 -3.66 2.12 11.45
CA LYS A 93 -4.11 1.24 12.54
C LYS A 93 -5.31 1.77 13.34
N ASP A 94 -5.46 3.09 13.39
CA ASP A 94 -6.53 3.77 14.13
C ASP A 94 -7.72 4.11 13.21
N THR A 95 -7.65 3.74 11.93
CA THR A 95 -8.69 3.99 10.91
C THR A 95 -9.23 2.70 10.29
N LEU A 96 -8.39 1.69 10.09
CA LEU A 96 -8.73 0.40 9.51
C LEU A 96 -8.56 -0.71 10.56
N SER A 97 -9.44 -1.69 10.53
CA SER A 97 -9.36 -2.91 11.32
C SER A 97 -8.18 -3.79 10.91
N ASP A 98 -7.79 -4.74 11.77
CA ASP A 98 -6.66 -5.64 11.46
C ASP A 98 -6.94 -6.49 10.20
N ASP A 99 -8.18 -6.97 10.04
CA ASP A 99 -8.61 -7.75 8.88
C ASP A 99 -8.61 -6.92 7.59
N GLU A 100 -9.02 -5.65 7.63
CA GLU A 100 -8.91 -4.74 6.48
C GLU A 100 -7.44 -4.52 6.10
N LEU A 101 -6.55 -4.38 7.09
CA LEU A 101 -5.13 -4.18 6.83
C LEU A 101 -4.46 -5.43 6.25
N TRP A 102 -4.80 -6.62 6.74
CA TRP A 102 -4.31 -7.89 6.17
C TRP A 102 -4.87 -8.15 4.77
N SER A 103 -6.16 -7.90 4.55
CA SER A 103 -6.76 -8.05 3.22
C SER A 103 -6.16 -7.06 2.22
N ILE A 104 -5.83 -5.82 2.61
CA ILE A 104 -5.06 -4.90 1.77
C ILE A 104 -3.72 -5.52 1.37
N ILE A 105 -3.00 -6.16 2.29
CA ILE A 105 -1.72 -6.81 1.96
C ILE A 105 -1.92 -7.93 0.94
N ARG A 106 -2.99 -8.73 1.05
CA ARG A 106 -3.36 -9.72 0.03
C ARG A 106 -3.60 -9.07 -1.34
N TYR A 107 -4.31 -7.95 -1.36
CA TYR A 107 -4.51 -7.17 -2.59
C TYR A 107 -3.20 -6.62 -3.16
N LEU A 108 -2.27 -6.16 -2.32
CA LEU A 108 -0.95 -5.68 -2.76
C LEU A 108 -0.12 -6.76 -3.46
N ARG A 109 -0.34 -8.03 -3.16
CA ARG A 109 0.31 -9.16 -3.85
C ARG A 109 -0.29 -9.48 -5.21
N HIS A 110 -1.47 -8.93 -5.50
CA HIS A 110 -2.26 -9.20 -6.71
C HIS A 110 -2.61 -7.90 -7.48
N LEU A 111 -1.77 -6.86 -7.34
CA LEU A 111 -2.02 -5.58 -7.99
C LEU A 111 -2.12 -5.73 -9.52
N PRO A 112 -3.02 -4.97 -10.15
CA PRO A 112 -3.15 -4.99 -11.59
C PRO A 112 -1.96 -4.28 -12.27
N PRO A 113 -1.76 -4.47 -13.59
CA PRO A 113 -0.66 -3.82 -14.31
C PRO A 113 -0.74 -2.29 -14.28
N ALA A 114 0.42 -1.62 -14.37
CA ALA A 114 0.52 -0.15 -14.42
C ALA A 114 -0.41 0.43 -15.47
N GLY A 115 -1.16 1.45 -15.10
CA GLY A 115 -2.06 2.17 -16.00
C GLY A 115 -3.38 1.47 -16.30
N SER A 116 -3.56 0.20 -15.89
CA SER A 116 -4.74 -0.60 -16.28
C SER A 116 -6.06 -0.12 -15.67
N GLN A 117 -6.00 0.64 -14.57
CA GLN A 117 -7.18 1.18 -13.88
C GLN A 117 -7.47 2.65 -14.23
N GLY A 118 -6.61 3.29 -15.03
CA GLY A 118 -6.76 4.70 -15.39
C GLY A 118 -6.59 5.68 -14.23
N VAL A 119 -7.13 6.88 -14.42
CA VAL A 119 -7.14 7.95 -13.41
C VAL A 119 -8.26 7.64 -12.42
N PRO A 120 -8.01 7.66 -11.09
CA PRO A 120 -9.08 7.50 -10.11
C PRO A 120 -10.22 8.50 -10.29
N ASP A 121 -11.47 8.05 -10.12
CA ASP A 121 -12.67 8.87 -10.34
C ASP A 121 -12.69 10.17 -9.53
N MET A 122 -12.09 10.16 -8.33
CA MET A 122 -11.97 11.36 -7.49
C MET A 122 -11.12 12.49 -8.11
N TYR A 123 -10.35 12.19 -9.16
CA TYR A 123 -9.55 13.15 -9.93
C TYR A 123 -10.10 13.41 -11.33
N THR A 124 -11.19 12.74 -11.71
CA THR A 124 -11.89 13.01 -12.96
C THR A 124 -13.07 13.95 -12.68
N HIS A 125 -13.13 15.07 -13.39
CA HIS A 125 -14.21 16.05 -13.32
C HIS A 125 -15.28 15.79 -14.39
#